data_AF-A0A2E1W1N0-F1
#
_entry.id   AF-A0A2E1W1N0-F1
#
_cell.length_a   1.000
_cell.length_b   1.000
_cell.length_c   1.000
_cell.angle_alpha   90.00
_cell.angle_beta   90.00
_cell.angle_gamma   90.00
#
_symmetry.space_group_name_H-M   'P 1'
#
loop_
_entity.id
_entity.type
_entity.pdbx_description
1 polymer ?
#
loop_
_entity_poly.entity_id
_entity_poly.type
_entity_poly.pdbx_seq_one_letter_code
_entity_poly.pdbx_strand_id
1 'polypeptide(L)' 'MLKGFVNADLSCGCRVGFSEGVEGSPVTVVVERKAPGCLLTLHVEGLPIYDYREALRPSTRINPAEEEGYEEEG' A
#
# COMPACT_ATOMS: atom_id res chain seq x y z
N MET A 1 0.72 5.28 17.16
CA MET A 1 1.07 4.23 18.15
C MET A 1 0.76 2.85 17.57
N LEU A 2 1.80 2.15 17.13
CA LEU A 2 1.71 0.75 16.72
C LEU A 2 1.32 -0.07 17.95
N LYS A 3 0.20 -0.81 17.90
CA LYS A 3 -0.35 -1.56 19.05
C LYS A 3 0.50 -2.79 19.44
N GLY A 4 1.82 -2.64 19.52
CA GLY A 4 2.79 -3.72 19.69
C GLY A 4 3.10 -4.50 18.40
N PHE A 5 2.54 -4.10 17.26
CA PHE A 5 2.86 -4.71 15.97
C PHE A 5 4.24 -4.27 15.49
N VAL A 6 5.12 -5.25 15.27
CA VAL A 6 6.51 -5.00 14.83
C VAL A 6 6.71 -5.48 13.39
N ASN A 7 6.21 -6.66 13.05
CA ASN A 7 6.36 -7.26 11.73
C ASN A 7 5.19 -8.20 11.39
N ALA A 8 5.07 -8.54 10.12
CA ALA A 8 4.12 -9.53 9.62
C ALA A 8 4.71 -10.27 8.40
N ASP A 9 4.21 -11.49 8.15
CA ASP A 9 4.52 -12.26 6.96
C ASP A 9 3.37 -12.14 5.94
N LEU A 10 3.71 -11.84 4.70
CA LEU A 10 2.77 -11.75 3.59
C LEU A 10 2.59 -13.12 2.91
N SER A 11 1.47 -13.31 2.22
CA SER A 11 1.17 -14.54 1.47
C SER A 11 2.20 -14.87 0.37
N CYS A 12 2.90 -13.85 -0.15
CA CYS A 12 4.01 -14.03 -1.10
C CYS A 12 5.34 -14.48 -0.44
N GLY A 13 5.36 -14.66 0.88
CA GLY A 13 6.53 -15.04 1.69
C GLY A 13 7.41 -13.87 2.13
N CYS A 14 7.16 -12.64 1.67
CA CYS A 14 7.90 -11.46 2.14
C CYS A 14 7.57 -11.16 3.60
N ARG A 15 8.57 -10.69 4.35
CA ARG A 15 8.36 -10.12 5.68
C ARG A 15 8.27 -8.60 5.58
N VAL A 16 7.34 -8.02 6.30
CA VAL A 16 7.18 -6.57 6.42
C VAL A 16 7.37 -6.11 7.85
N GLY A 17 7.92 -4.91 7.99
CA GLY A 17 8.04 -4.18 9.25
C GLY A 17 7.03 -3.04 9.31
N PHE A 18 6.63 -2.69 10.53
CA PHE A 18 5.81 -1.52 10.79
C PHE A 18 6.65 -0.45 11.49
N SER A 19 6.66 0.75 10.93
CA SER A 19 7.26 1.91 11.59
C SER A 19 6.19 2.97 11.86
N GLU A 20 6.46 3.82 12.86
CA GLU A 20 5.65 5.03 13.01
C GLU A 20 5.75 5.84 11.72
N GLY A 21 4.59 6.26 11.22
CA GLY A 21 4.56 7.12 10.05
C GLY A 21 4.74 8.58 10.42
N VAL A 22 4.57 9.46 9.43
CA VAL A 22 4.72 10.91 9.56
C VAL A 22 3.36 11.60 9.58
N GLU A 23 3.32 12.92 9.74
CA GLU A 23 2.06 13.68 9.67
C GLU A 23 1.26 13.31 8.39
N GLY A 24 0.01 12.92 8.59
CA GLY A 24 -0.86 12.44 7.53
C GLY A 24 -0.74 10.95 7.19
N SER A 25 0.18 10.17 7.80
CA SER A 25 0.18 8.70 7.72
C SER A 25 0.56 8.09 9.07
N PRO A 26 -0.35 7.44 9.82
CA PRO A 26 -0.03 6.96 11.16
C PRO A 26 0.99 5.80 11.17
N VAL A 27 1.14 5.10 10.05
CA VAL A 27 1.98 3.90 9.91
C VAL A 27 2.61 3.87 8.52
N THR A 28 3.85 3.41 8.45
CA THR A 28 4.50 3.02 7.19
C THR A 28 4.79 1.53 7.24
N VAL A 29 4.52 0.82 6.14
CA VAL A 29 4.81 -0.62 6.00
C VAL A 29 5.95 -0.79 5.02
N VAL A 30 7.03 -1.41 5.46
CA VAL A 30 8.27 -1.59 4.68
C VAL A 30 8.54 -3.07 4.46
N VAL A 31 9.02 -3.46 3.28
CA VAL A 31 9.50 -4.83 3.05
C VAL A 31 10.86 -4.99 3.73
N GLU A 32 10.89 -5.59 4.92
CA GLU A 32 12.14 -5.89 5.62
C GLU A 32 12.94 -6.98 4.94
N ARG A 33 12.24 -7.97 4.35
CA ARG A 33 12.87 -9.08 3.64
C ARG A 33 12.05 -9.52 2.45
N LYS A 34 12.61 -9.47 1.24
CA LYS A 34 11.96 -10.01 0.05
C LYS A 34 12.17 -11.52 -0.02
N ALA A 35 11.08 -12.28 -0.18
CA ALA A 35 11.19 -13.72 -0.42
C ALA A 35 11.73 -14.00 -1.83
N PRO A 36 12.60 -15.03 -2.00
CA PRO A 36 13.11 -15.42 -3.32
C PRO A 36 12.01 -15.77 -4.34
N GLY A 37 10.89 -16.32 -3.87
CA GLY A 37 9.74 -16.69 -4.72
C GLY A 37 8.72 -15.57 -4.94
N CYS A 38 8.94 -14.37 -4.41
CA CYS A 38 7.99 -13.27 -4.54
C CYS A 38 8.04 -12.67 -5.96
N LEU A 39 7.00 -12.97 -6.77
CA LEU A 39 6.86 -12.46 -8.13
C LEU A 39 6.36 -11.00 -8.20
N LEU A 40 5.93 -10.42 -7.07
CA LEU A 40 5.49 -9.03 -7.03
C LEU A 40 6.70 -8.10 -7.23
N THR A 41 6.71 -7.39 -8.36
CA THR A 41 7.76 -6.43 -8.72
C THR A 41 7.77 -5.21 -7.81
N LEU A 42 6.61 -4.86 -7.22
CA LEU A 42 6.47 -3.75 -6.27
C LEU A 42 7.06 -4.05 -4.88
N HIS A 43 7.27 -5.32 -4.54
CA HIS A 43 7.95 -5.68 -3.29
C HIS A 43 9.45 -5.60 -3.50
N VAL A 44 10.06 -4.53 -3.00
CA VAL A 44 11.51 -4.30 -3.03
C VAL A 44 11.98 -4.19 -1.60
N GLU A 45 13.02 -4.94 -1.26
CA GLU A 45 13.58 -4.93 0.10
C GLU A 45 14.06 -3.53 0.48
N GLY A 46 13.70 -3.09 1.68
CA GLY A 46 13.97 -1.75 2.20
C GLY A 46 13.01 -0.66 1.71
N LEU A 47 12.07 -0.96 0.81
CA LEU A 47 11.11 0.04 0.31
C LEU A 47 9.72 -0.07 0.97
N PRO A 48 9.04 1.08 1.16
CA PRO A 48 7.68 1.09 1.65
C PRO A 48 6.71 0.55 0.59
N ILE A 49 5.79 -0.29 1.02
CA ILE A 49 4.67 -0.80 0.19
C ILE A 49 3.33 -0.20 0.58
N TYR A 50 3.29 0.54 1.70
CA TYR A 50 2.12 1.29 2.14
C TYR A 50 2.52 2.60 2.81
N ASP A 51 1.97 3.69 2.29
CA ASP A 51 1.92 5.02 2.89
C ASP A 51 0.48 5.53 2.73
N TYR A 52 -0.17 5.91 3.83
CA TYR A 52 -1.56 6.35 3.82
C TYR A 52 -1.79 7.59 2.94
N ARG A 53 -0.81 8.50 2.88
CA ARG A 53 -0.90 9.71 2.05
C ARG A 53 -0.91 9.37 0.57
N GLU A 54 -0.05 8.43 0.20
CA GLU A 54 0.03 7.94 -1.18
C GLU A 54 -1.25 7.21 -1.57
N ALA A 55 -1.87 6.47 -0.64
CA ALA A 55 -3.15 5.79 -0.88
C ALA A 55 -4.32 6.77 -1.09
N LEU A 56 -4.25 7.98 -0.52
CA LEU A 56 -5.27 9.03 -0.66
C LEU A 56 -4.99 10.04 -1.77
N ARG A 57 -3.85 9.94 -2.46
CA ARG A 57 -3.53 10.91 -3.50
C ARG A 57 -4.54 10.80 -4.66
N PRO A 58 -4.89 11.92 -5.32
CA PRO A 58 -5.65 11.87 -6.56
C PRO A 58 -4.99 10.97 -7.61
N SER A 59 -5.80 10.18 -8.34
CA SER A 59 -5.29 9.34 -9.42
C SER A 59 -4.56 10.19 -10.46
N THR A 60 -3.34 9.79 -10.81
CA THR A 60 -2.56 10.42 -11.89
C THR A 60 -2.88 9.83 -13.27
N ARG A 61 -3.67 8.75 -13.33
CA ARG A 61 -4.17 8.25 -14.61
C ARG A 61 -5.19 9.22 -15.15
N ILE A 62 -5.10 9.52 -16.44
CA ILE A 62 -6.17 10.18 -17.18
C ILE A 62 -7.40 9.32 -16.97
N ASN A 63 -8.36 9.82 -16.19
CA ASN A 63 -9.64 9.16 -16.08
C ASN A 63 -10.29 9.32 -17.47
N PRO A 64 -10.55 8.25 -18.23
CA PRO A 64 -11.51 8.39 -19.32
C PRO A 64 -12.76 8.99 -18.68
N ALA A 65 -13.31 10.03 -19.32
CA ALA A 65 -14.32 10.95 -18.78
C ALA A 65 -15.19 10.31 -17.69
N GLU A 66 -15.37 11.00 -16.56
CA GLU A 66 -16.32 10.64 -15.50
C GLU A 66 -17.55 10.03 -16.16
N GLU A 67 -17.75 8.71 -16.02
CA GLU A 67 -18.92 8.05 -16.62
C GLU A 67 -20.13 8.78 -16.07
N GLU A 68 -20.75 9.58 -16.95
CA GLU A 68 -22.01 10.25 -16.72
C GLU A 68 -22.97 9.16 -16.24
N GLY A 69 -23.35 9.28 -14.96
CA GLY A 69 -23.90 8.18 -14.17
C GLY A 69 -24.98 7.43 -14.94
N TYR A 70 -24.92 6.10 -14.86
CA TYR A 70 -25.93 5.22 -15.44
C TYR A 70 -27.33 5.75 -15.12
N GLU A 71 -28.10 6.14 -16.14
CA GLU A 71 -29.52 6.45 -16.00
C GLU A 71 -30.23 5.14 -15.61
N GLU A 72 -30.77 5.08 -14.38
CA GLU A 72 -31.63 3.98 -13.96
C GLU A 72 -32.97 4.12 -14.70
N GLU A 73 -33.20 3.30 -15.72
CA GLU A 73 -34.50 3.19 -16.38
C GLU A 73 -35.53 2.64 -15.38
N GLY A 74 -36.53 3.47 -15.04
CA GLY A 74 -37.60 3.16 -14.07
C GLY A 74 -38.74 2.28 -14.60
#